data_AF-A0A1H8PTX0-F1
#
_entry.id   AF-A0A1H8PTX0-F1
#
_cell.length_a   1.000
_cell.length_b   1.000
_cell.length_c   1.000
_cell.angle_alpha   90.00
_cell.angle_beta   90.00
_cell.angle_gamma   90.00
#
_symmetry.space_group_name_H-M   'P 1'
#
loop_
_entity.id
_entity.type
_entity.pdbx_description
1 polymer ?
#
loop_
_entity_poly.entity_id
_entity_poly.type
_entity_poly.pdbx_seq_one_letter_code
_entity_poly.pdbx_strand_id
1 'polypeptide(L)' 'MADSSEVVSLLVVLEFVVVAVVVLFLVPLEAAAPFVPLLLFLLVVLYLYRS' A
#
# COMPACT_ATOMS: atom_id res chain seq x y z
N MET A 1 -22.80 -3.97 10.19
CA MET A 1 -21.56 -4.24 10.93
C MET A 1 -20.51 -4.41 9.86
N ALA A 2 -19.49 -3.56 9.80
CA ALA A 2 -18.42 -3.75 8.84
C ALA A 2 -17.84 -5.14 9.08
N ASP A 3 -17.73 -5.93 8.02
CA ASP A 3 -17.20 -7.28 8.13
C ASP A 3 -15.76 -7.16 8.66
N SER A 4 -15.34 -8.01 9.59
CA SER A 4 -13.99 -7.89 10.18
C SER A 4 -12.89 -7.92 9.11
N SER A 5 -13.16 -8.58 7.98
CA SER A 5 -12.30 -8.61 6.80
C SER A 5 -12.19 -7.25 6.08
N GLU A 6 -13.29 -6.48 5.99
CA GLU A 6 -13.28 -5.12 5.45
C GLU A 6 -12.44 -4.18 6.32
N VAL A 7 -12.61 -4.26 7.65
CA VAL A 7 -11.87 -3.40 8.59
C VAL A 7 -10.37 -3.68 8.53
N VAL A 8 -9.98 -4.96 8.48
CA VAL A 8 -8.57 -5.38 8.33
C VAL A 8 -8.01 -4.92 6.98
N SER A 9 -8.76 -5.09 5.89
CA SER A 9 -8.35 -4.63 4.57
C SER A 9 -8.09 -3.12 4.55
N LEU A 10 -8.98 -2.33 5.16
CA LEU A 10 -8.87 -0.87 5.25
C LEU A 10 -7.64 -0.44 6.07
N LEU A 11 -7.34 -1.13 7.17
CA LEU A 11 -6.14 -0.89 7.97
C LEU A 11 -4.85 -1.20 7.19
N VAL A 12 -4.81 -2.29 6.43
CA VAL A 12 -3.65 -2.65 5.60
C VAL A 12 -3.42 -1.62 4.50
N VAL A 13 -4.48 -1.12 3.86
CA VAL A 13 -4.37 -0.05 2.86
C VAL A 13 -3.79 1.21 3.50
N LEU A 14 -4.30 1.59 4.68
CA LEU A 14 -3.87 2.80 5.38
C LEU A 14 -2.41 2.69 5.81
N GLU A 15 -2.02 1.57 6.41
CA GLU A 15 -0.63 1.30 6.80
C GLU A 15 0.30 1.40 5.60
N PHE A 16 -0.09 0.80 4.47
CA PHE A 16 0.73 0.85 3.25
C PHE A 16 0.87 2.27 2.69
N VAL A 17 -0.20 3.06 2.68
CA VAL A 17 -0.14 4.47 2.25
C VAL A 17 0.80 5.27 3.14
N VAL A 18 0.70 5.10 4.47
CA VAL A 18 1.57 5.79 5.43
C VAL A 18 3.03 5.40 5.22
N VAL A 19 3.32 4.09 5.12
CA VAL A 19 4.68 3.60 4.87
C VAL A 19 5.21 4.11 3.52
N ALA A 20 4.41 4.08 2.46
CA ALA A 20 4.81 4.56 1.14
C ALA A 20 5.14 6.06 1.15
N VAL A 21 4.34 6.88 1.83
CA VAL A 21 4.60 8.32 1.98
C VAL A 21 5.87 8.57 2.77
N VAL A 22 6.06 7.86 3.88
CA VAL A 22 7.27 7.97 4.72
C VAL A 22 8.51 7.57 3.92
N VAL A 23 8.46 6.46 3.18
CA VAL A 23 9.56 6.00 2.32
C VAL A 23 9.84 7.03 1.22
N LEU A 24 8.83 7.55 0.54
CA LEU A 24 9.04 8.58 -0.50
C LEU A 24 9.61 9.89 0.04
N PHE A 25 9.28 10.26 1.29
CA PHE A 25 9.78 11.50 1.91
C PHE A 25 11.17 11.36 2.52
N LEU A 26 11.51 10.18 3.04
CA LEU A 26 12.77 9.96 3.78
C LEU A 26 13.84 9.24 2.95
N VAL A 27 13.45 8.50 1.91
CA VAL A 27 14.35 7.70 1.10
C VAL A 27 14.54 8.37 -0.26
N PRO A 28 15.79 8.62 -0.69
CA PRO A 28 16.09 9.09 -2.04
C PRO A 28 15.43 8.19 -3.09
N LEU A 29 14.91 8.79 -4.16
CA LEU A 29 14.19 8.08 -5.21
C LEU A 29 15.02 6.94 -5.82
N GLU A 30 16.34 7.08 -5.91
CA GLU A 30 17.23 6.02 -6.41
C GLU A 30 17.23 4.79 -5.50
N ALA A 31 17.10 4.98 -4.19
CA ALA A 31 17.01 3.91 -3.20
C ALA A 31 15.58 3.34 -3.07
N ALA A 32 14.56 4.08 -3.51
CA ALA A 32 13.17 3.61 -3.55
C ALA A 32 12.83 2.77 -4.80
N ALA A 33 13.62 2.88 -5.88
CA ALA A 33 13.40 2.18 -7.15
C ALA A 33 13.16 0.66 -7.04
N PRO A 34 13.87 -0.11 -6.17
CA PRO A 34 13.63 -1.55 -6.01
C PRO A 34 12.24 -1.89 -5.43
N PHE A 35 11.58 -0.94 -4.77
CA PHE A 35 10.27 -1.14 -4.14
C PHE A 35 9.10 -0.83 -5.07
N VAL A 36 9.36 -0.25 -6.25
CA VAL A 36 8.33 0.07 -7.25
C VAL A 36 7.49 -1.17 -7.67
N PRO A 37 8.07 -2.35 -7.90
CA PRO A 37 7.28 -3.55 -8.22
C PRO A 37 6.33 -3.95 -7.10
N LEU A 38 6.72 -3.77 -5.83
CA LEU A 38 5.88 -4.07 -4.66
C LEU A 38 4.71 -3.09 -4.54
N LEU A 39 4.95 -1.80 -4.82
CA LEU A 39 3.90 -0.78 -4.88
C LEU A 39 2.87 -1.10 -5.97
N LEU A 40 3.34 -1.51 -7.16
CA LEU A 40 2.47 -1.91 -8.27
C LEU A 40 1.66 -3.17 -7.95
N PHE A 41 2.29 -4.18 -7.35
CA PHE A 41 1.61 -5.39 -6.93
C PHE A 41 0.47 -5.08 -5.96
N LEU A 42 0.71 -4.23 -4.96
CA LEU A 42 -0.31 -3.85 -4.01
C LEU A 42 -1.46 -3.08 -4.67
N LEU A 43 -1.17 -2.14 -5.58
CA LEU A 43 -2.22 -1.44 -6.34
C LEU A 43 -3.13 -2.42 -7.11
N VAL A 44 -2.56 -3.46 -7.71
CA VAL A 44 -3.33 -4.50 -8.40
C VAL A 44 -4.21 -5.28 -7.42
N VAL A 45 -3.67 -5.68 -6.27
CA VAL A 45 -4.45 -6.39 -5.23
C VAL A 45 -5.60 -5.53 -4.72
N LEU A 46 -5.37 -4.24 -4.47
CA LEU A 46 -6.41 -3.31 -4.03
C LEU A 46 -7.48 -3.09 -5.11
N TYR A 47 -7.06 -2.98 -6.37
CA TYR A 47 -7.98 -2.85 -7.50
C TYR A 47 -8.88 -4.10 -7.60
N LEU A 48 -8.29 -5.30 -7.49
CA LEU A 48 -9.04 -6.55 -7.52
C LEU A 48 -9.94 -6.74 -6.28
N TYR A 49 -9.53 -6.24 -5.11
CA TYR A 49 -10.37 -6.30 -3.91
C TYR A 49 -11.58 -5.36 -3.98
N ARG A 50 -11.44 -4.22 -4.68
CA ARG A 50 -12.52 -3.25 -4.86
C ARG A 50 -13.49 -3.60 -6.00
N SER A 51 -13.03 -4.36 -7.01
CA SER A 51 -13.82 -4.74 -8.20
C SER A 51 -14.64 -6.01 -7.98
#